data_AF-A0A831JJA3-F1
#
_entry.id   AF-A0A831JJA3-F1
#
_cell.length_a   1.000
_cell.length_b   1.000
_cell.length_c   1.000
_cell.angle_alpha   90.00
_cell.angle_beta   90.00
_cell.angle_gamma   90.00
#
_symmetry.space_group_name_H-M   'P 1'
#
loop_
_entity.id
_entity.type
_entity.pdbx_description
1 polymer ?
#
loop_
_entity_poly.entity_id
_entity_poly.type
_entity_poly.pdbx_seq_one_letter_code
_entity_poly.pdbx_strand_id
1 'polypeptide(L)'
;MAAEEDFVLSFTGEETDNLLKHTESMKNQTTEEDGETVQVYDTNGVPHKVSKTELLKKSTLALPALEDISSFVAVNAAGNAIGLMTKEQVASVLAELIGTATLKNDGLMSKSGFLSAIGLNLKGDANNVKNGVYKFDSQQDNMPVNYGILVAFSCDGWIRMQLCAGGDNGLAYIRMHYNSWTSWKQI
;
A
#
# COMPACT_ATOMS: atom_id res chain seq x y z
N MET A 1 30.97 -28.93 -70.61
CA MET A 1 31.40 -29.95 -69.64
C MET A 1 31.41 -29.27 -68.27
N ALA A 2 30.51 -29.64 -67.38
CA ALA A 2 30.55 -29.21 -65.98
C ALA A 2 31.61 -30.06 -65.28
N ALA A 3 32.53 -29.43 -64.55
CA ALA A 3 33.44 -30.15 -63.67
C ALA A 3 32.68 -30.44 -62.37
N GLU A 4 32.47 -31.72 -62.07
CA GLU A 4 32.08 -32.17 -60.74
C GLU A 4 33.28 -31.93 -59.82
N GLU A 5 33.16 -30.97 -58.89
CA GLU A 5 34.07 -30.89 -57.75
C GLU A 5 33.69 -31.98 -56.76
N ASP A 6 34.50 -33.03 -56.72
CA ASP A 6 34.39 -34.12 -55.75
C ASP A 6 34.83 -33.60 -54.38
N PHE A 7 33.86 -33.32 -53.51
CA PHE A 7 34.10 -32.80 -52.16
C PHE A 7 34.62 -33.92 -51.26
N VAL A 8 35.94 -34.12 -51.25
CA VAL A 8 36.59 -35.08 -50.35
C VAL A 8 36.79 -34.42 -48.98
N LEU A 9 35.91 -34.73 -48.03
CA LEU A 9 36.11 -34.43 -46.60
C LEU A 9 37.23 -35.31 -46.05
N SER A 10 38.43 -34.75 -45.89
CA SER A 10 39.54 -35.42 -45.20
C SER A 10 39.43 -35.21 -43.69
N PHE A 11 38.56 -35.98 -43.03
CA PHE A 11 38.58 -36.03 -41.56
C PHE A 11 39.83 -36.78 -41.10
N THR A 12 40.64 -36.15 -40.25
CA THR A 12 41.78 -36.80 -39.60
C THR A 12 41.31 -37.73 -38.48
N GLY A 13 42.12 -38.74 -38.13
CA GLY A 13 41.79 -39.70 -37.06
C GLY A 13 41.47 -39.04 -35.71
N GLU A 14 42.09 -37.88 -35.45
CA GLU A 14 41.88 -37.06 -34.25
C GLU A 14 40.53 -36.32 -34.27
N GLU A 15 40.07 -35.84 -35.43
CA GLU A 15 38.75 -35.21 -35.60
C GLU A 15 37.63 -36.24 -35.47
N THR A 16 37.80 -37.45 -36.00
CA THR A 16 36.85 -38.55 -35.81
C THR A 16 36.78 -38.99 -34.35
N ASP A 17 37.90 -39.02 -33.62
CA ASP A 17 37.93 -39.35 -32.20
C ASP A 17 37.27 -38.27 -31.33
N ASN A 18 37.44 -37.00 -31.68
CA ASN A 18 36.77 -35.90 -30.98
C ASN A 18 35.27 -35.87 -31.25
N LEU A 19 34.85 -36.17 -32.49
CA LEU A 19 33.43 -36.37 -32.83
C LEU A 19 32.83 -37.58 -32.13
N LEU A 20 33.57 -38.69 -32.03
CA LEU A 20 33.13 -39.89 -31.32
C LEU A 20 32.98 -39.62 -29.82
N LYS A 21 33.97 -38.97 -29.18
CA LYS A 21 33.89 -38.55 -27.77
C LYS A 21 32.75 -37.57 -27.53
N HIS A 22 32.51 -36.62 -28.44
CA HIS A 22 31.40 -35.69 -28.34
C HIS A 22 30.06 -36.44 -28.44
N THR A 23 29.93 -37.34 -29.41
CA THR A 23 28.72 -38.15 -29.62
C THR A 23 28.45 -39.10 -28.45
N GLU A 24 29.48 -39.75 -27.91
CA GLU A 24 29.39 -40.61 -26.73
C GLU A 24 29.07 -39.82 -25.46
N SER A 25 29.60 -38.60 -25.31
CA SER A 25 29.24 -37.71 -24.19
C SER A 25 27.78 -37.27 -24.26
N MET A 26 27.21 -37.10 -25.46
CA MET A 26 25.77 -36.88 -25.63
C MET A 26 24.95 -38.15 -25.34
N LYS A 27 25.47 -39.33 -25.67
CA LYS A 27 24.78 -40.62 -25.46
C LYS A 27 24.78 -41.06 -23.99
N ASN A 28 25.84 -40.76 -23.24
CA ASN A 28 25.91 -40.99 -21.80
C ASN A 28 25.10 -39.98 -20.97
N GLN A 29 24.51 -38.96 -21.61
CA GLN A 29 23.52 -38.09 -20.96
C GLN A 29 22.12 -38.73 -20.96
N THR A 30 21.82 -39.79 -21.71
CA THR A 30 20.48 -40.39 -21.87
C THR A 30 20.35 -41.77 -21.21
N THR A 31 20.36 -41.83 -19.87
CA THR A 31 20.10 -43.07 -19.10
C THR A 31 18.79 -43.07 -18.31
N GLU A 32 17.95 -42.05 -18.45
CA GLU A 32 16.57 -42.04 -17.96
C GLU A 32 15.61 -41.89 -19.14
N GLU A 33 14.41 -42.49 -19.03
CA GLU A 33 13.37 -42.43 -20.06
C GLU A 33 13.20 -41.01 -20.60
N ASP A 34 13.58 -40.81 -21.86
CA ASP A 34 13.75 -39.51 -22.54
C ASP A 34 12.44 -38.70 -22.71
N GLY A 35 11.34 -39.19 -22.12
CA GLY A 35 10.03 -38.55 -22.11
C GLY A 35 9.86 -37.44 -21.06
N GLU A 36 10.63 -37.45 -19.97
CA GLU A 36 10.29 -36.68 -18.75
C GLU A 36 11.28 -35.59 -18.33
N THR A 37 12.41 -35.45 -19.03
CA THR A 37 13.42 -34.41 -18.77
C THR A 37 13.58 -33.46 -19.97
N VAL A 38 14.11 -32.27 -19.75
CA VAL A 38 14.54 -31.33 -20.80
C VAL A 38 15.92 -30.78 -20.47
N GLN A 39 16.68 -30.47 -21.51
CA GLN A 39 18.00 -29.86 -21.39
C GLN A 39 17.86 -28.33 -21.31
N VAL A 40 18.45 -27.74 -20.28
CA VAL A 40 18.51 -26.28 -20.08
C VAL A 40 19.98 -25.87 -19.95
N TYR A 41 20.31 -24.65 -20.35
CA TYR A 41 21.68 -24.14 -20.24
C TYR A 41 21.75 -23.11 -19.11
N ASP A 42 22.82 -23.15 -18.32
CA ASP A 42 23.09 -22.10 -17.33
C ASP A 42 23.67 -20.82 -17.99
N THR A 43 23.97 -19.81 -17.17
CA THR A 43 24.53 -18.53 -17.64
C THR A 43 25.90 -18.66 -18.30
N ASN A 44 26.59 -19.78 -18.12
CA ASN A 44 27.87 -20.08 -18.74
C ASN A 44 27.73 -20.99 -19.97
N GLY A 45 26.50 -21.31 -20.39
CA GLY A 45 26.22 -22.19 -21.51
C GLY A 45 26.43 -23.68 -21.20
N VAL A 46 26.56 -24.08 -19.93
CA VAL A 46 26.71 -25.48 -19.56
C VAL A 46 25.33 -26.15 -19.55
N PRO A 47 25.16 -27.28 -20.26
CA PRO A 47 23.89 -27.99 -20.29
C PRO A 47 23.62 -28.75 -18.98
N HIS A 48 22.39 -28.63 -18.49
CA HIS A 48 21.84 -29.32 -17.34
C HIS A 48 20.57 -30.06 -17.76
N LYS A 49 20.35 -31.27 -17.25
CA LYS A 49 19.07 -31.97 -17.40
C LYS A 49 18.17 -31.66 -16.22
N VAL A 50 16.95 -31.21 -16.50
CA VAL A 50 15.96 -30.87 -15.48
C VAL A 50 14.65 -31.61 -15.81
N SER A 51 14.00 -32.16 -14.79
CA SER A 51 12.68 -32.79 -14.95
C SER A 51 11.64 -31.77 -15.40
N LYS A 52 10.78 -32.17 -16.36
CA LYS A 52 9.61 -31.37 -16.78
C LYS A 52 8.71 -31.03 -15.60
N THR A 53 8.57 -31.93 -14.62
CA THR A 53 7.79 -31.72 -13.40
C THR A 53 8.39 -30.63 -12.50
N GLU A 54 9.72 -30.57 -12.37
CA GLU A 54 10.38 -29.51 -11.59
C GLU A 54 10.31 -28.15 -12.30
N LEU A 55 10.40 -28.13 -13.63
CA LEU A 55 10.18 -26.91 -14.41
C LEU A 55 8.75 -26.42 -14.31
N LEU A 56 7.76 -27.34 -14.33
CA LEU A 56 6.36 -27.01 -14.15
C LEU A 56 6.08 -26.43 -12.75
N LYS A 57 6.69 -26.99 -11.69
CA LYS A 57 6.64 -26.42 -10.34
C LYS A 57 7.21 -25.00 -10.27
N LYS A 58 8.27 -24.69 -11.01
CA LYS A 58 8.82 -23.32 -11.11
C LYS A 58 7.95 -22.39 -11.96
N SER A 59 7.24 -22.92 -12.97
CA SER A 59 6.38 -22.14 -13.87
C SER A 59 5.02 -21.79 -13.26
N THR A 60 4.51 -22.64 -12.37
CA THR A 60 3.31 -22.36 -11.58
C THR A 60 3.76 -21.72 -10.27
N LEU A 61 4.23 -20.47 -10.37
CA LEU A 61 4.61 -19.65 -9.23
C LEU A 61 3.34 -19.33 -8.44
N ALA A 62 2.86 -20.28 -7.65
CA ALA A 62 1.80 -20.03 -6.69
C ALA A 62 2.35 -18.98 -5.73
N LEU A 63 1.68 -17.84 -5.68
CA LEU A 63 2.05 -16.79 -4.73
C LEU A 63 2.07 -17.41 -3.32
N PRO A 64 3.11 -17.14 -2.52
CA PRO A 64 3.19 -17.68 -1.17
C PRO A 64 1.98 -17.24 -0.34
N ALA A 65 1.58 -18.07 0.62
CA ALA A 65 0.56 -17.67 1.59
C ALA A 65 1.06 -16.49 2.41
N LEU A 66 0.14 -15.70 2.97
CA LEU A 66 0.48 -14.45 3.68
C LEU A 66 1.40 -14.71 4.90
N GLU A 67 1.18 -15.84 5.57
CA GLU A 67 2.00 -16.33 6.67
C GLU A 67 3.46 -16.59 6.26
N ASP A 68 3.70 -17.04 5.03
CA ASP A 68 5.02 -17.44 4.53
C ASP A 68 5.85 -16.26 3.98
N ILE A 69 5.23 -15.08 3.81
CA ILE A 69 5.93 -13.88 3.32
C ILE A 69 6.82 -13.34 4.45
N SER A 70 8.14 -13.29 4.25
CA SER A 70 9.07 -12.65 5.20
C SER A 70 9.39 -11.20 4.84
N SER A 71 9.23 -10.83 3.56
CA SER A 71 9.65 -9.54 3.01
C SER A 71 8.92 -9.20 1.71
N PHE A 72 8.93 -7.91 1.37
CA PHE A 72 8.36 -7.33 0.16
C PHE A 72 9.49 -6.85 -0.75
N VAL A 73 9.42 -7.18 -2.03
CA VAL A 73 10.36 -6.71 -3.05
C VAL A 73 9.74 -5.57 -3.84
N ALA A 74 10.43 -4.44 -3.91
CA ALA A 74 10.06 -3.35 -4.80
C ALA A 74 10.63 -3.63 -6.19
N VAL A 75 9.76 -3.66 -7.21
CA VAL A 75 10.15 -3.83 -8.61
C VAL A 75 9.93 -2.54 -9.39
N ASN A 76 10.84 -2.24 -10.33
CA ASN A 76 10.66 -1.11 -11.23
C ASN A 76 9.72 -1.49 -12.41
N ALA A 77 9.42 -0.52 -13.28
CA ALA A 77 8.56 -0.75 -14.44
C ALA A 77 9.11 -1.79 -15.44
N ALA A 78 10.42 -2.05 -15.43
CA ALA A 78 11.06 -3.09 -16.22
C ALA A 78 11.04 -4.48 -15.55
N GLY A 79 10.45 -4.59 -14.36
CA GLY A 79 10.37 -5.83 -13.59
C GLY A 79 11.62 -6.16 -12.76
N ASN A 80 12.61 -5.26 -12.72
CA ASN A 80 13.84 -5.49 -11.94
C ASN A 80 13.60 -5.18 -10.46
N ALA A 81 14.07 -6.06 -9.57
CA ALA A 81 14.09 -5.79 -8.14
C ALA A 81 15.05 -4.62 -7.84
N ILE A 82 14.52 -3.58 -7.20
CA ILE A 82 15.25 -2.35 -6.85
C ILE A 82 15.28 -2.07 -5.34
N GLY A 83 14.56 -2.86 -4.54
CA GLY A 83 14.54 -2.72 -3.09
C GLY A 83 13.89 -3.91 -2.40
N LEU A 84 14.16 -4.05 -1.11
CA LEU A 84 13.62 -5.09 -0.23
C LEU A 84 13.19 -4.43 1.09
N MET A 85 12.01 -4.76 1.59
CA MET A 85 11.50 -4.29 2.88
C MET A 85 10.98 -5.47 3.70
N THR A 86 11.25 -5.50 5.00
CA THR A 86 10.67 -6.51 5.91
C THR A 86 9.22 -6.18 6.27
N LYS A 87 8.49 -7.15 6.83
CA LYS A 87 7.13 -6.92 7.38
C LYS A 87 7.12 -5.80 8.42
N GLU A 88 8.14 -5.75 9.27
CA GLU A 88 8.27 -4.75 10.34
C GLU A 88 8.55 -3.36 9.78
N GLN A 89 9.39 -3.26 8.74
CA GLN A 89 9.67 -1.98 8.07
C GLN A 89 8.41 -1.44 7.38
N VAL A 90 7.66 -2.31 6.69
CA VAL A 90 6.38 -1.92 6.09
C VAL A 90 5.36 -1.52 7.17
N ALA A 91 5.27 -2.29 8.26
CA ALA A 91 4.40 -1.96 9.38
C ALA A 91 4.79 -0.63 10.06
N SER A 92 6.09 -0.34 10.21
CA SER A 92 6.59 0.92 10.78
C SER A 92 6.21 2.11 9.91
N VAL A 93 6.47 2.04 8.60
CA VAL A 93 6.09 3.10 7.66
C VAL A 93 4.58 3.30 7.64
N LEU A 94 3.82 2.19 7.61
CA LEU A 94 2.37 2.26 7.63
C LEU A 94 1.83 2.82 8.95
N ALA A 95 2.43 2.46 10.09
CA ALA A 95 2.06 2.99 11.40
C ALA A 95 2.38 4.49 11.51
N GLU A 96 3.48 4.97 10.93
CA GLU A 96 3.77 6.40 10.81
C GLU A 96 2.76 7.13 9.92
N LEU A 97 2.28 6.49 8.85
CA LEU A 97 1.25 7.06 7.98
C LEU A 97 -0.16 7.03 8.60
N ILE A 98 -0.48 6.04 9.43
CA ILE A 98 -1.86 5.75 9.87
C ILE A 98 -2.11 6.14 11.34
N GLY A 99 -1.08 6.22 12.19
CA GLY A 99 -1.25 6.08 13.64
C GLY A 99 -1.72 7.30 14.43
N THR A 100 -1.41 8.54 14.01
CA THR A 100 -1.58 9.70 14.92
C THR A 100 -2.09 10.93 14.17
N ALA A 101 -3.30 11.38 14.50
CA ALA A 101 -3.77 12.70 14.08
C ALA A 101 -2.88 13.77 14.74
N THR A 102 -2.30 14.64 13.93
CA THR A 102 -1.51 15.78 14.38
C THR A 102 -2.20 17.09 13.98
N LEU A 103 -1.72 18.23 14.47
CA LEU A 103 -2.25 19.54 14.03
C LEU A 103 -2.04 19.78 12.52
N LYS A 104 -1.08 19.11 11.89
CA LYS A 104 -0.73 19.26 10.48
C LYS A 104 -1.41 18.23 9.58
N ASN A 105 -1.51 16.98 10.04
CA ASN A 105 -1.96 15.83 9.24
C ASN A 105 -3.10 15.05 9.92
N ASP A 106 -4.02 14.53 9.11
CA ASP A 106 -5.02 13.55 9.53
C ASP A 106 -4.36 12.19 9.83
N GLY A 107 -4.90 11.44 10.81
CA GLY A 107 -4.52 10.04 11.07
C GLY A 107 -5.58 9.08 10.56
N LEU A 108 -5.70 7.88 11.15
CA LEU A 108 -6.80 6.92 10.85
C LEU A 108 -8.20 7.52 11.05
N MET A 109 -8.32 8.54 11.90
CA MET A 109 -9.45 9.47 11.97
C MET A 109 -8.98 10.85 11.50
N SER A 110 -9.82 11.57 10.74
CA SER A 110 -9.50 12.96 10.38
C SER A 110 -9.23 13.78 11.64
N LYS A 111 -8.33 14.78 11.59
CA LYS A 111 -8.14 15.72 12.71
C LYS A 111 -9.44 16.41 13.12
N SER A 112 -10.43 16.42 12.22
CA SER A 112 -11.79 16.90 12.51
C SER A 112 -12.74 15.89 13.18
N GLY A 113 -12.30 14.65 13.39
CA GLY A 113 -13.12 13.52 13.84
C GLY A 113 -13.55 13.56 15.31
N PHE A 114 -12.95 14.42 16.14
CA PHE A 114 -13.47 14.73 17.48
C PHE A 114 -13.86 16.21 17.59
N LEU A 115 -13.07 17.12 17.01
CA LEU A 115 -13.31 18.57 17.05
C LEU A 115 -12.80 19.22 15.74
N SER A 116 -13.68 19.39 14.76
CA SER A 116 -13.36 19.97 13.44
C SER A 116 -12.85 21.42 13.45
N ALA A 117 -12.84 22.07 14.61
CA ALA A 117 -12.61 23.51 14.71
C ALA A 117 -11.88 23.97 15.98
N ILE A 118 -11.01 23.16 16.61
CA ILE A 118 -10.28 23.61 17.82
C ILE A 118 -9.47 24.88 17.50
N GLY A 119 -9.73 25.96 18.25
CA GLY A 119 -8.96 27.21 18.15
C GLY A 119 -9.31 28.08 16.94
N LEU A 120 -10.39 27.75 16.21
CA LEU A 120 -10.90 28.62 15.15
C LEU A 120 -11.76 29.73 15.73
N ASN A 121 -11.67 30.92 15.12
CA ASN A 121 -12.63 31.97 15.37
C ASN A 121 -13.94 31.65 14.63
N LEU A 122 -15.03 31.49 15.36
CA LEU A 122 -16.38 31.44 14.81
C LEU A 122 -16.65 32.75 14.07
N LYS A 123 -17.13 32.61 12.83
CA LYS A 123 -17.64 33.71 12.02
C LYS A 123 -18.98 33.28 11.41
N GLY A 124 -20.03 34.04 11.68
CA GLY A 124 -21.37 33.80 11.13
C GLY A 124 -22.29 33.03 12.08
N ASP A 125 -23.18 32.21 11.53
CA ASP A 125 -24.29 31.62 12.27
C ASP A 125 -23.92 30.35 13.05
N ALA A 126 -24.10 30.41 14.38
CA ALA A 126 -23.93 29.28 15.27
C ALA A 126 -24.78 28.06 14.88
N ASN A 127 -25.92 28.22 14.21
CA ASN A 127 -26.77 27.10 13.77
C ASN A 127 -26.09 26.19 12.73
N ASN A 128 -25.12 26.71 11.97
CA ASN A 128 -24.52 26.05 10.82
C ASN A 128 -23.12 25.50 11.08
N VAL A 129 -22.63 25.60 12.31
CA VAL A 129 -21.27 25.16 12.67
C VAL A 129 -21.16 23.64 12.67
N LYS A 130 -19.97 23.15 12.34
CA LYS A 130 -19.62 21.73 12.45
C LYS A 130 -19.27 21.37 13.89
N ASN A 131 -19.07 20.07 14.16
CA ASN A 131 -18.62 19.60 15.48
C ASN A 131 -17.28 20.25 15.86
N GLY A 132 -17.18 20.90 17.01
CA GLY A 132 -15.93 21.60 17.35
C GLY A 132 -16.02 22.55 18.54
N VAL A 133 -14.87 23.14 18.88
CA VAL A 133 -14.71 24.17 19.93
C VAL A 133 -14.25 25.46 19.28
N TYR A 134 -15.11 26.46 19.22
CA TYR A 134 -14.89 27.73 18.55
C TYR A 134 -14.69 28.85 19.57
N LYS A 135 -13.76 29.75 19.30
CA LYS A 135 -13.64 31.05 19.98
C LYS A 135 -14.44 32.10 19.21
N PHE A 136 -15.01 33.10 19.87
CA PHE A 136 -15.54 34.28 19.19
C PHE A 136 -15.28 35.52 20.03
N ASP A 137 -14.89 36.59 19.36
CA ASP A 137 -14.45 37.85 19.98
C ASP A 137 -15.48 38.99 19.78
N SER A 138 -16.61 38.69 19.13
CA SER A 138 -17.71 39.63 18.87
C SER A 138 -19.01 38.86 18.61
N GLN A 139 -20.15 39.53 18.75
CA GLN A 139 -21.47 38.90 18.64
C GLN A 139 -21.58 38.17 17.30
N GLN A 140 -22.02 36.91 17.36
CA GLN A 140 -22.32 36.07 16.20
C GLN A 140 -23.82 35.79 16.13
N ASP A 141 -24.31 35.36 14.97
CA ASP A 141 -25.73 35.07 14.83
C ASP A 141 -26.11 33.84 15.67
N ASN A 142 -27.29 33.91 16.30
CA ASN A 142 -27.84 32.86 17.16
C ASN A 142 -26.94 32.48 18.36
N MET A 143 -26.12 33.40 18.84
CA MET A 143 -25.34 33.24 20.08
C MET A 143 -26.00 33.92 21.28
N PRO A 144 -25.87 33.35 22.50
CA PRO A 144 -26.47 33.92 23.70
C PRO A 144 -25.64 35.06 24.32
N VAL A 145 -24.40 35.26 23.85
CA VAL A 145 -23.43 36.21 24.38
C VAL A 145 -22.58 36.81 23.26
N ASN A 146 -21.94 37.95 23.55
CA ASN A 146 -21.14 38.69 22.60
C ASN A 146 -19.76 38.08 22.33
N TYR A 147 -19.11 37.44 23.32
CA TYR A 147 -17.81 36.81 23.11
C TYR A 147 -17.62 35.64 24.07
N GLY A 148 -16.78 34.67 23.70
CA GLY A 148 -16.57 33.48 24.51
C GLY A 148 -16.17 32.25 23.70
N ILE A 149 -16.61 31.08 24.17
CA ILE A 149 -16.32 29.77 23.58
C ILE A 149 -17.62 29.03 23.29
N LEU A 150 -17.77 28.53 22.07
CA LEU A 150 -18.86 27.66 21.64
C LEU A 150 -18.33 26.24 21.45
N VAL A 151 -18.98 25.26 22.05
CA VAL A 151 -18.78 23.84 21.77
C VAL A 151 -20.02 23.31 21.05
N ALA A 152 -19.84 22.72 19.89
CA ALA A 152 -20.92 22.16 19.09
C ALA A 152 -20.71 20.68 18.85
N PHE A 153 -21.79 19.91 19.02
CA PHE A 153 -21.86 18.48 18.76
C PHE A 153 -23.04 18.17 17.85
N SER A 154 -22.84 17.26 16.91
CA SER A 154 -23.85 16.68 16.04
C SER A 154 -23.48 15.23 15.76
N CYS A 155 -24.44 14.33 15.93
CA CYS A 155 -24.23 12.89 15.75
C CYS A 155 -24.50 12.46 14.30
N ASP A 156 -25.55 13.00 13.69
CA ASP A 156 -26.08 12.58 12.38
C ASP A 156 -26.61 13.77 11.55
N GLY A 157 -26.32 15.00 11.98
CA GLY A 157 -26.85 16.23 11.38
C GLY A 157 -28.25 16.61 11.86
N TRP A 158 -29.06 15.66 12.35
CA TRP A 158 -30.41 15.85 12.86
C TRP A 158 -30.41 16.28 14.32
N ILE A 159 -29.70 15.53 15.16
CA ILE A 159 -29.53 15.87 16.56
C ILE A 159 -28.27 16.71 16.71
N ARG A 160 -28.43 17.91 17.27
CA ARG A 160 -27.30 18.79 17.61
C ARG A 160 -27.42 19.30 19.04
N MET A 161 -26.29 19.52 19.67
CA MET A 161 -26.18 20.14 20.98
C MET A 161 -25.11 21.22 20.92
N GLN A 162 -25.37 22.34 21.60
CA GLN A 162 -24.39 23.40 21.75
C GLN A 162 -24.27 23.82 23.20
N LEU A 163 -23.03 24.06 23.61
CA LEU A 163 -22.65 24.64 24.90
C LEU A 163 -21.89 25.93 24.62
N CYS A 164 -22.26 27.02 25.26
CA CYS A 164 -21.59 28.30 25.13
C CYS A 164 -21.15 28.79 26.50
N ALA A 165 -19.89 29.18 26.64
CA ALA A 165 -19.36 29.85 27.83
C ALA A 165 -19.09 31.32 27.48
N GLY A 166 -19.74 32.24 28.20
CA GLY A 166 -19.55 33.68 28.05
C GLY A 166 -18.23 34.15 28.66
N GLY A 167 -17.45 34.91 27.91
CA GLY A 167 -16.14 35.41 28.37
C GLY A 167 -16.21 36.61 29.31
N ASP A 168 -17.34 37.32 29.38
CA ASP A 168 -17.59 38.49 30.24
C ASP A 168 -18.21 38.09 31.58
N ASN A 169 -19.23 37.26 31.52
CA ASN A 169 -20.09 36.94 32.65
C ASN A 169 -19.75 35.59 33.29
N GLY A 170 -18.88 34.78 32.66
CA GLY A 170 -18.54 33.43 33.11
C GLY A 170 -19.74 32.46 33.11
N LEU A 171 -20.86 32.84 32.49
CA LEU A 171 -22.08 32.05 32.45
C LEU A 171 -22.01 30.99 31.35
N ALA A 172 -22.63 29.85 31.61
CA ALA A 172 -22.76 28.77 30.66
C ALA A 172 -24.19 28.70 30.12
N TYR A 173 -24.31 28.38 28.84
CA TYR A 173 -25.58 28.27 28.13
C TYR A 173 -25.60 26.97 27.35
N ILE A 174 -26.77 26.32 27.30
CA ILE A 174 -26.99 25.10 26.52
C ILE A 174 -28.20 25.28 25.60
N ARG A 175 -28.15 24.68 24.41
CA ARG A 175 -29.31 24.47 23.55
C ARG A 175 -29.20 23.18 22.76
N MET A 176 -30.32 22.70 22.26
CA MET A 176 -30.41 21.51 21.42
C MET A 176 -31.16 21.78 20.12
N HIS A 177 -30.89 20.95 19.13
CA HIS A 177 -31.62 20.89 17.87
C HIS A 177 -32.13 19.47 17.67
N TYR A 178 -33.43 19.37 17.34
CA TYR A 178 -34.04 18.14 16.82
C TYR A 178 -34.77 18.45 15.50
N ASN A 179 -35.98 19.03 15.59
CA ASN A 179 -36.70 19.59 14.42
C ASN A 179 -36.47 21.09 14.27
N SER A 180 -36.15 21.78 15.37
CA SER A 180 -35.84 23.19 15.44
C SER A 180 -34.88 23.43 16.60
N TRP A 181 -34.20 24.58 16.60
CA TRP A 181 -33.38 25.00 17.72
C TRP A 181 -34.25 25.37 18.92
N THR A 182 -33.91 24.85 20.10
CA THR A 182 -34.43 25.39 21.35
C THR A 182 -33.80 26.75 21.63
N SER A 183 -34.48 27.59 22.42
CA SER A 183 -33.85 28.77 23.01
C SER A 183 -32.63 28.35 23.86
N TRP A 184 -31.68 29.26 23.97
CA TRP A 184 -30.56 29.11 24.90
C TRP A 184 -31.06 29.09 26.34
N LYS A 185 -30.65 28.09 27.11
CA LYS A 185 -30.91 27.98 28.53
C LYS A 185 -29.61 28.22 29.29
N GLN A 186 -29.61 29.18 30.19
CA GLN A 186 -28.51 29.39 31.13
C GLN A 186 -28.49 28.25 32.16
N ILE A 187 -27.30 27.73 32.46
CA ILE A 187 -27.07 26.65 33.45
C ILE A 187 -26.11 27.10 34.55
#